data_AF-A0A1I4TJ97-F1
#
_entry.id   AF-A0A1I4TJ97-F1
#
_cell.length_a   1.000
_cell.length_b   1.000
_cell.length_c   1.000
_cell.angle_alpha   90.00
_cell.angle_beta   90.00
_cell.angle_gamma   90.00
#
_symmetry.space_group_name_H-M   'P 1'
#
loop_
_entity.id
_entity.type
_entity.pdbx_description
1 polymer ?
#
loop_
_entity_poly.entity_id
_entity_poly.type
_entity_poly.pdbx_seq_one_letter_code
_entity_poly.pdbx_strand_id
1 'polypeptide(L)'
;MKSNTPKPKSPSELKDEVLLSVEEQRGMLLAIIEDFEDHPVEALLSYFDHVGFDIKSVSNVEEFADAWCGFYRIKTGVYDIDRAFEDLARWPPVARAITELALAKCRGLPNDL
;
A
#
# COMPACT_ATOMS: atom_id res chain seq x y z
N MET A 1 35.33 15.53 35.18
CA MET A 1 33.96 15.54 34.60
C MET A 1 33.66 14.13 34.10
N LYS A 2 32.71 13.42 34.70
CA LYS A 2 32.30 12.08 34.22
C LYS A 2 31.39 12.28 33.00
N SER A 3 31.80 11.80 31.83
CA SER A 3 30.97 11.85 30.64
C SER A 3 29.80 10.88 30.80
N ASN A 4 28.60 11.40 31.05
CA ASN A 4 27.36 10.65 30.91
C ASN A 4 27.03 10.56 29.42
N THR A 5 27.69 9.64 28.72
CA THR A 5 27.20 9.18 27.42
C THR A 5 25.96 8.32 27.66
N PRO A 6 24.78 8.67 27.11
CA PRO A 6 23.60 7.83 27.24
C PRO A 6 23.90 6.47 26.60
N LYS A 7 23.71 5.42 27.39
CA LYS A 7 23.87 4.02 26.96
C LYS A 7 22.93 3.78 25.77
N PRO A 8 23.40 3.15 24.66
CA PRO A 8 22.51 2.75 23.59
C PRO A 8 21.44 1.81 24.16
N LYS A 9 20.17 2.14 23.91
CA LYS A 9 19.02 1.35 24.34
C LYS A 9 19.14 -0.07 23.78
N SER A 10 18.79 -1.05 24.61
CA SER A 10 18.79 -2.46 24.23
C SER A 10 17.75 -2.73 23.12
N PRO A 11 17.95 -3.73 22.25
CA PRO A 11 16.97 -4.09 21.21
C PRO A 11 15.56 -4.39 21.75
N SER A 12 15.44 -4.79 23.02
CA SER A 12 14.16 -5.00 23.72
C SER A 12 13.42 -3.73 24.12
N GLU A 13 14.04 -2.56 23.99
CA GLU A 13 13.47 -1.23 24.25
C GLU A 13 13.02 -0.51 22.95
N LEU A 14 13.17 -1.16 21.79
CA LEU A 14 12.52 -0.80 20.52
C LEU A 14 11.11 -1.40 20.42
N LYS A 15 10.42 -1.56 21.56
CA LYS A 15 9.00 -1.89 21.58
C LYS A 15 8.25 -0.61 21.24
N ASP A 16 7.85 -0.51 19.98
CA ASP A 16 6.56 0.00 19.47
C ASP A 16 6.71 0.29 17.97
N GLU A 17 7.16 -0.70 17.19
CA GLU A 17 6.70 -0.76 15.80
C GLU A 17 5.20 -1.01 15.91
N VAL A 18 4.39 -0.01 15.58
CA VAL A 18 2.93 -0.13 15.54
C VAL A 18 2.60 -1.18 14.48
N LEU A 19 2.51 -2.44 14.91
CA LEU A 19 2.00 -3.53 14.08
C LEU A 19 0.51 -3.28 13.93
N LEU A 20 0.11 -2.87 12.72
CA LEU A 20 -1.29 -2.72 12.33
C LEU A 20 -2.06 -4.00 12.70
N SER A 21 -3.24 -3.83 13.28
CA SER A 21 -4.17 -4.92 13.49
C SER A 21 -4.55 -5.58 12.16
N VAL A 22 -5.04 -6.82 12.22
CA VAL A 22 -5.50 -7.55 11.03
C VAL A 22 -6.61 -6.78 10.29
N GLU A 23 -7.45 -6.08 11.04
CA GLU A 23 -8.52 -5.26 10.50
C GLU A 23 -7.98 -4.04 9.77
N GLU A 24 -7.03 -3.31 10.37
CA GLU A 24 -6.37 -2.17 9.73
C GLU A 24 -5.63 -2.59 8.45
N GLN A 25 -4.93 -3.72 8.47
CA GLN A 25 -4.25 -4.26 7.29
C GLN A 25 -5.25 -4.55 6.15
N ARG A 26 -6.38 -5.21 6.45
CA ARG A 26 -7.43 -5.45 5.46
C ARG A 26 -8.03 -4.15 4.95
N GLY A 27 -8.26 -3.19 5.85
CA GLY A 27 -8.75 -1.85 5.50
C GLY A 27 -7.82 -1.15 4.51
N MET A 28 -6.51 -1.20 4.72
CA MET A 28 -5.54 -0.60 3.79
C MET A 28 -5.56 -1.27 2.40
N LEU A 29 -5.69 -2.60 2.33
CA LEU A 29 -5.81 -3.29 1.05
C LEU A 29 -7.09 -2.91 0.31
N LEU A 30 -8.21 -2.81 1.02
CA LEU A 30 -9.49 -2.43 0.42
C LEU A 30 -9.51 -0.96 -0.01
N ALA A 31 -8.87 -0.07 0.77
CA ALA A 31 -8.75 1.34 0.43
C ALA A 31 -8.06 1.58 -0.94
N ILE A 32 -7.12 0.71 -1.33
CA ILE A 32 -6.52 0.77 -2.68
C ILE A 32 -7.58 0.58 -3.76
N ILE A 33 -8.58 -0.28 -3.55
CA ILE A 33 -9.67 -0.50 -4.51
C ILE A 33 -10.70 0.61 -4.44
N GLU A 34 -11.02 1.09 -3.24
CA GLU A 34 -11.94 2.22 -3.04
C GLU A 34 -11.47 3.49 -3.77
N ASP A 35 -10.16 3.70 -3.88
CA ASP A 35 -9.59 4.83 -4.64
C ASP A 35 -9.98 4.83 -6.13
N PHE A 36 -10.46 3.70 -6.66
CA PHE A 36 -10.97 3.60 -8.04
C PHE A 36 -12.47 3.90 -8.18
N GLU A 37 -13.20 4.19 -7.10
CA GLU A 37 -14.66 4.43 -7.15
C GLU A 37 -15.03 5.56 -8.12
N ASP A 38 -14.23 6.63 -8.15
CA ASP A 38 -14.42 7.78 -9.04
C ASP A 38 -13.75 7.62 -10.42
N HIS A 39 -13.20 6.44 -10.72
CA HIS A 39 -12.50 6.15 -11.97
C HIS A 39 -13.32 5.22 -12.89
N PRO A 40 -13.09 5.27 -14.21
CA PRO A 40 -13.66 4.28 -15.11
C PRO A 40 -13.27 2.86 -14.69
N VAL A 41 -14.20 1.90 -14.82
CA VAL A 41 -13.98 0.48 -14.49
C VAL A 41 -12.73 -0.08 -15.18
N GLU A 42 -12.42 0.39 -16.38
CA GLU A 42 -11.24 0.00 -17.13
C GLU A 42 -9.92 0.32 -16.40
N ALA A 43 -9.90 1.36 -15.56
CA ALA A 43 -8.74 1.70 -14.74
C ALA A 43 -8.51 0.63 -13.67
N LEU A 44 -9.58 0.19 -12.98
CA LEU A 44 -9.51 -0.87 -11.99
C LEU A 44 -9.12 -2.21 -12.62
N LEU A 45 -9.71 -2.56 -13.76
CA LEU A 45 -9.34 -3.78 -14.50
C LEU A 45 -7.88 -3.74 -14.98
N SER A 46 -7.42 -2.59 -15.47
CA SER A 46 -6.02 -2.41 -15.87
C SER A 46 -5.08 -2.51 -14.67
N TYR A 47 -5.50 -2.09 -13.48
CA TYR A 47 -4.72 -2.27 -12.26
C TYR A 47 -4.64 -3.75 -11.86
N PHE A 48 -5.75 -4.50 -11.95
CA PHE A 48 -5.72 -5.95 -11.72
C PHE A 48 -4.78 -6.68 -12.68
N ASP A 49 -4.80 -6.34 -13.97
CA ASP A 49 -3.86 -6.89 -14.95
C ASP A 49 -2.41 -6.56 -14.60
N HIS A 50 -2.13 -5.33 -14.13
CA HIS A 50 -0.80 -4.89 -13.72
C HIS A 50 -0.25 -5.69 -12.54
N VAL A 51 -1.07 -5.93 -11.51
CA VAL A 51 -0.63 -6.69 -10.33
C VAL A 51 -0.71 -8.21 -10.54
N GLY A 52 -1.36 -8.66 -11.62
CA GLY A 52 -1.57 -10.09 -11.90
C GLY A 52 -2.69 -10.72 -11.06
N PHE A 53 -3.68 -9.92 -10.64
CA PHE A 53 -4.86 -10.41 -9.94
C PHE A 53 -5.90 -10.93 -10.94
N ASP A 54 -6.10 -12.25 -10.99
CA ASP A 54 -7.08 -12.86 -11.89
C ASP A 54 -8.52 -12.70 -11.36
N ILE A 55 -9.13 -11.57 -11.67
CA ILE A 55 -10.51 -11.26 -11.29
C ILE A 55 -11.53 -12.29 -11.82
N LYS A 56 -11.21 -13.01 -12.91
CA LYS A 56 -12.12 -14.04 -13.47
C LYS A 56 -12.21 -15.28 -12.59
N SER A 57 -11.26 -15.47 -11.69
CA SER A 57 -11.29 -16.54 -10.69
C SER A 57 -12.27 -16.25 -9.55
N VAL A 58 -12.71 -15.00 -9.39
CA VAL A 58 -13.67 -14.58 -8.38
C VAL A 58 -15.10 -14.84 -8.88
N SER A 59 -15.78 -15.79 -8.24
CA SER A 59 -17.07 -16.31 -8.73
C SER A 59 -18.28 -15.46 -8.29
N ASN A 60 -18.15 -14.68 -7.23
CA ASN A 60 -19.19 -13.77 -6.74
C ASN A 60 -18.58 -12.51 -6.11
N VAL A 61 -19.38 -11.44 -6.06
CA VAL A 61 -18.91 -10.14 -5.55
C VAL A 61 -18.66 -10.16 -4.04
N GLU A 62 -19.35 -11.04 -3.31
CA GLU A 62 -19.22 -11.16 -1.85
C GLU A 62 -17.84 -11.71 -1.46
N GLU A 63 -17.24 -12.55 -2.30
CA GLU A 63 -15.90 -13.13 -2.13
C GLU A 63 -14.78 -12.21 -2.61
N PHE A 64 -15.08 -11.14 -3.35
CA PHE A 64 -14.08 -10.27 -3.94
C PHE A 64 -13.12 -9.70 -2.89
N ALA A 65 -13.65 -9.15 -1.79
CA ALA A 65 -12.84 -8.55 -0.73
C ALA A 65 -11.87 -9.57 -0.10
N ASP A 66 -12.33 -10.80 0.08
CA ASP A 66 -11.51 -11.88 0.64
C ASP A 66 -10.49 -12.43 -0.36
N ALA A 67 -10.83 -12.50 -1.65
CA ALA A 67 -9.91 -12.87 -2.72
C ALA A 67 -8.81 -11.82 -2.87
N TRP A 68 -9.17 -10.54 -2.89
CA TRP A 68 -8.23 -9.42 -2.94
C TRP A 68 -7.28 -9.40 -1.74
N CYS A 69 -7.83 -9.49 -0.51
CA CYS A 69 -6.99 -9.61 0.68
C CYS A 69 -6.14 -10.89 0.66
N GLY A 70 -6.68 -11.98 0.12
CA GLY A 70 -5.97 -13.26 -0.06
C GLY A 70 -4.74 -13.15 -0.97
N PHE A 71 -4.81 -12.33 -2.01
CA PHE A 71 -3.72 -12.12 -2.97
C PHE A 71 -2.45 -11.54 -2.32
N TYR A 72 -2.59 -10.74 -1.27
CA TYR A 72 -1.48 -10.17 -0.49
C TYR A 72 -1.23 -10.91 0.82
N ARG A 73 -1.82 -12.10 1.05
CA ARG A 73 -1.66 -12.80 2.33
C ARG A 73 -0.33 -13.53 2.40
N ILE A 74 0.47 -13.23 3.44
CA ILE A 74 1.71 -13.96 3.75
C ILE A 74 1.36 -15.25 4.51
N LYS A 75 0.53 -15.09 5.54
CA LYS A 75 0.02 -16.19 6.38
C LYS A 75 -1.30 -15.77 7.03
N THR A 76 -1.98 -16.69 7.70
CA THR A 76 -3.20 -16.39 8.43
C THR A 76 -3.01 -15.20 9.38
N GLY A 77 -3.83 -14.16 9.18
CA GLY A 77 -3.80 -12.93 9.99
C GLY A 77 -2.66 -11.97 9.69
N VAL A 78 -1.90 -12.16 8.60
CA VAL A 78 -0.81 -11.25 8.21
C VAL A 78 -0.81 -11.03 6.70
N TYR A 79 -0.88 -9.76 6.31
CA TYR A 79 -0.90 -9.32 4.92
C TYR A 79 0.37 -8.54 4.57
N ASP A 80 0.76 -8.62 3.31
CA ASP A 80 1.89 -7.90 2.73
C ASP A 80 1.43 -6.53 2.21
N ILE A 81 1.28 -5.60 3.15
CA ILE A 81 0.82 -4.24 2.87
C ILE A 81 1.87 -3.46 2.08
N ASP A 82 3.15 -3.67 2.38
CA ASP A 82 4.25 -3.02 1.69
C ASP A 82 4.27 -3.39 0.20
N ARG A 83 4.08 -4.68 -0.11
CA ARG A 83 3.93 -5.12 -1.51
C ARG A 83 2.74 -4.47 -2.20
N ALA A 84 1.59 -4.37 -1.54
CA ALA A 84 0.41 -3.74 -2.14
C ALA A 84 0.65 -2.26 -2.50
N PHE A 85 1.35 -1.52 -1.64
CA PHE A 85 1.73 -0.14 -1.95
C PHE A 85 2.83 -0.04 -3.00
N GLU A 86 3.79 -0.98 -3.01
CA GLU A 86 4.81 -1.04 -4.05
C GLU A 86 4.20 -1.32 -5.43
N ASP A 87 3.25 -2.25 -5.49
CA ASP A 87 2.51 -2.59 -6.72
C ASP A 87 1.71 -1.39 -7.23
N LEU A 88 1.02 -0.66 -6.33
CA LEU A 88 0.34 0.60 -6.66
C LEU A 88 1.32 1.68 -7.14
N ALA A 89 2.43 1.89 -6.44
CA ALA A 89 3.42 2.90 -6.80
C ALA A 89 4.12 2.61 -8.14
N ARG A 90 4.18 1.34 -8.54
CA ARG A 90 4.73 0.90 -9.84
C ARG A 90 3.71 0.90 -10.97
N TRP A 91 2.42 1.03 -10.68
CA TRP A 91 1.40 1.10 -11.71
C TRP A 91 1.63 2.34 -12.59
N PRO A 92 1.70 2.23 -13.94
CA PRO A 92 2.22 3.31 -14.78
C PRO A 92 1.57 4.69 -14.59
N PRO A 93 0.23 4.81 -14.40
CA PRO A 93 -0.40 6.09 -14.11
C PRO A 93 0.10 6.73 -12.81
N VAL A 94 0.23 5.95 -11.74
CA VAL A 94 0.69 6.41 -10.42
C VAL A 94 2.19 6.69 -10.43
N ALA A 95 2.99 5.81 -11.02
CA ALA A 95 4.44 6.00 -11.16
C ALA A 95 4.77 7.30 -11.90
N ARG A 96 4.00 7.62 -12.96
CA ARG A 96 4.10 8.89 -13.67
C ARG A 96 3.74 10.07 -12.78
N ALA A 97 2.61 10.01 -12.07
CA ALA A 97 2.18 11.06 -11.16
C ALA A 97 3.21 11.35 -10.05
N ILE A 98 3.79 10.31 -9.45
CA ILE A 98 4.87 10.42 -8.45
C ILE A 98 6.09 11.15 -9.06
N THR A 99 6.48 10.78 -10.28
CA THR A 99 7.62 11.40 -10.97
C THR A 99 7.36 12.87 -11.27
N GLU A 100 6.17 13.21 -11.76
CA GLU A 100 5.76 14.59 -12.05
C GLU A 100 5.76 15.45 -10.79
N LEU A 101 5.21 14.95 -9.68
CA LEU A 101 5.23 15.62 -8.38
C LEU A 101 6.66 15.81 -7.86
N ALA A 102 7.53 14.82 -8.01
CA ALA A 102 8.94 14.93 -7.64
C ALA A 102 9.65 16.02 -8.46
N LEU A 103 9.40 16.08 -9.77
CA LEU A 103 9.96 17.11 -10.65
C LEU A 103 9.43 18.51 -10.32
N ALA A 104 8.13 18.65 -10.02
CA ALA A 104 7.53 19.92 -9.60
C ALA A 104 8.17 20.45 -8.31
N LYS A 105 8.35 19.57 -7.31
CA LYS A 105 9.04 19.89 -6.06
C LYS A 105 10.49 20.35 -6.29
N CYS A 106 11.26 19.65 -7.15
CA CYS A 106 12.62 20.05 -7.49
C CYS A 106 12.71 21.40 -8.22
N ARG A 107 11.65 21.79 -8.94
CA ARG A 107 11.59 23.05 -9.71
C ARG A 107 11.07 24.24 -8.88
N GLY A 108 10.69 24.03 -7.61
CA GLY A 108 10.13 25.08 -6.76
C GLY A 108 8.76 25.59 -7.21
N LEU A 109 8.03 24.78 -7.99
CA LEU A 109 6.66 25.11 -8.40
C LEU A 109 5.70 24.75 -7.25
N PRO A 110 4.67 25.58 -6.97
CA PRO A 110 3.69 25.28 -5.92
C PRO A 110 2.94 23.97 -6.23
N ASN A 111 2.61 23.21 -5.18
CA ASN A 111 2.02 21.85 -5.23
C ASN A 111 0.52 21.86 -5.59
N ASP A 112 0.07 22.79 -6.42
CA ASP A 112 -1.34 23.03 -6.65
C ASP A 112 -1.70 22.39 -8.01
N LEU A 113 -1.87 21.06 -8.00
CA LEU A 113 -2.58 20.30 -9.03
C LEU A 113 -3.91 19.81 -8.47
#